data_AF-A0A8J7PDJ2-F1
#
_entry.id   AF-A0A8J7PDJ2-F1
#
_cell.length_a   1.000
_cell.length_b   1.000
_cell.length_c   1.000
_cell.angle_alpha   90.00
_cell.angle_beta   90.00
_cell.angle_gamma   90.00
#
_symmetry.space_group_name_H-M   'P 1'
#
loop_
_entity.id
_entity.type
_entity.pdbx_description
1 polymer ?
#
loop_
_entity_poly.entity_id
_entity_poly.type
_entity_poly.pdbx_seq_one_letter_code
_entity_poly.pdbx_strand_id
1 'polypeptide(L)'
;MTRLLPLDALRLPLAPHDHYSQRVLLALQALGVIEPELSPSHADDWLLARDWMHYSFDSVAWRIRWAPRDCSRQHDVVKALFKDIEPTEDAMQALLALWEDLALAEAIQYAQWALAKSGYNPAWASLAADGLRKALAEHSVSQVMYLTHLAMRSLATTHQQGGTEATRLGNVFACAVTSFGQRATVECWTIRGMTRPAELPMSTLATIFAHEVTRLDDEYLTLPPSLAALSAAITRHRTLH
;
A
#
# COMPACT_ATOMS: atom_id res chain seq x y z
N MET A 1 13.63 15.46 -23.07
CA MET A 1 12.78 15.46 -21.86
C MET A 1 12.28 14.06 -21.65
N THR A 2 12.22 13.59 -20.40
CA THR A 2 11.80 12.21 -20.08
C THR A 2 10.33 12.20 -19.71
N ARG A 3 9.51 11.57 -20.56
CA ARG A 3 8.08 11.37 -20.35
C ARG A 3 7.86 10.10 -19.52
N LEU A 4 7.00 10.17 -18.51
CA LEU A 4 6.55 9.01 -17.76
C LEU A 4 5.32 8.43 -18.45
N LEU A 5 5.25 7.11 -18.51
CA LEU A 5 4.05 6.42 -18.94
C LEU A 5 2.91 6.70 -17.93
N PRO A 6 1.65 6.77 -18.38
CA PRO A 6 0.50 6.76 -17.49
C PRO A 6 0.49 5.49 -16.62
N LEU A 7 -0.20 5.54 -15.48
CA LEU A 7 -0.18 4.43 -14.51
C LEU A 7 -0.74 3.14 -15.10
N ASP A 8 -1.77 3.23 -15.94
CA ASP A 8 -2.41 2.10 -16.61
C ASP A 8 -1.50 1.34 -17.59
N ALA A 9 -0.44 2.00 -18.07
CA ALA A 9 0.53 1.45 -19.01
C ALA A 9 1.75 0.82 -18.32
N LEU A 10 1.82 0.84 -16.99
CA LEU A 10 2.92 0.23 -16.23
C LEU A 10 2.78 -1.30 -16.18
N ARG A 11 3.90 -2.01 -16.31
CA ARG A 11 3.94 -3.49 -16.18
C ARG A 11 3.69 -3.98 -14.76
N LEU A 12 4.10 -3.18 -13.77
CA LEU A 12 3.91 -3.43 -12.36
C LEU A 12 3.21 -2.20 -11.76
N PRO A 13 2.34 -2.38 -10.76
CA PRO A 13 1.68 -1.25 -10.12
C PRO A 13 2.72 -0.42 -9.37
N LEU A 14 2.61 0.91 -9.48
CA LEU A 14 3.49 1.85 -8.78
C LEU A 14 3.39 1.65 -7.25
N ALA A 15 2.16 1.54 -6.76
CA ALA A 15 1.81 1.39 -5.35
C ALA A 15 0.76 0.30 -5.16
N PRO A 16 0.47 -0.13 -3.91
CA PRO A 16 -0.44 -1.25 -3.68
C PRO A 16 -1.86 -1.00 -4.19
N HIS A 17 -2.36 0.23 -4.18
CA HIS A 17 -3.64 0.54 -4.81
C HIS A 17 -3.64 1.95 -5.40
N ASP A 18 -4.56 2.22 -6.33
CA ASP A 18 -4.56 3.46 -7.13
C ASP A 18 -4.60 4.71 -6.28
N HIS A 19 -5.41 4.71 -5.21
CA HIS A 19 -5.47 5.84 -4.29
C HIS A 19 -4.11 6.16 -3.62
N TYR A 20 -3.26 5.15 -3.35
CA TYR A 20 -1.91 5.37 -2.82
C TYR A 20 -0.96 5.86 -3.93
N SER A 21 -1.08 5.32 -5.15
CA SER A 21 -0.36 5.84 -6.32
C SER A 21 -0.64 7.34 -6.53
N GLN A 22 -1.90 7.75 -6.43
CA GLN A 22 -2.32 9.14 -6.55
C GLN A 22 -1.70 10.03 -5.47
N ARG A 23 -1.71 9.59 -4.21
CA ARG A 23 -1.04 10.30 -3.10
C ARG A 23 0.45 10.51 -3.38
N VAL A 24 1.14 9.51 -3.89
CA VAL A 24 2.57 9.58 -4.24
C VAL A 24 2.80 10.58 -5.37
N LEU A 25 2.02 10.52 -6.44
CA LEU A 25 2.15 11.43 -7.58
C LEU A 25 1.91 12.89 -7.17
N LEU A 26 0.87 13.16 -6.39
CA LEU A 26 0.58 14.50 -5.87
C LEU A 26 1.70 15.01 -4.95
N ALA A 27 2.29 14.15 -4.13
CA ALA A 27 3.44 14.53 -3.30
C ALA A 27 4.67 14.87 -4.15
N LEU A 28 4.99 14.06 -5.17
CA LEU A 28 6.09 14.34 -6.10
C LEU A 28 5.86 15.62 -6.90
N GLN A 29 4.61 15.91 -7.27
CA GLN A 29 4.22 17.15 -7.92
C GLN A 29 4.40 18.35 -6.98
N ALA A 30 3.95 18.26 -5.74
CA ALA A 30 4.10 19.31 -4.73
C ALA A 30 5.58 19.62 -4.45
N LEU A 31 6.45 18.62 -4.51
CA LEU A 31 7.91 18.76 -4.42
C LEU A 31 8.56 19.29 -5.72
N GLY A 32 7.78 19.49 -6.79
CA GLY A 32 8.26 20.00 -8.07
C GLY A 32 9.11 19.00 -8.86
N VAL A 33 9.06 17.71 -8.52
CA VAL A 33 9.80 16.65 -9.21
C VAL A 33 9.14 16.32 -10.54
N ILE A 34 7.81 16.23 -10.52
CA ILE A 34 6.99 15.93 -11.70
C ILE A 34 5.95 17.02 -11.94
N GLU A 35 5.42 17.06 -13.16
CA GLU A 35 4.26 17.85 -13.52
C GLU A 35 3.37 17.03 -14.47
N PRO A 36 2.05 17.24 -14.45
CA PRO A 36 1.16 16.64 -15.44
C PRO A 36 1.58 17.09 -16.85
N GLU A 37 1.48 16.19 -17.81
CA GLU A 37 1.54 16.55 -19.22
C GLU A 37 0.13 16.95 -19.67
N LEU A 38 -0.12 18.25 -19.71
CA LEU A 38 -1.39 18.81 -20.16
C LEU A 38 -1.53 18.59 -21.67
N SER A 39 -2.19 17.50 -22.06
CA SER A 39 -2.76 17.40 -23.41
C SER A 39 -3.88 18.44 -23.55
N PRO A 40 -4.04 19.09 -24.71
CA PRO A 40 -5.17 20.00 -24.95
C PRO A 40 -6.53 19.31 -24.76
N SER A 41 -6.59 17.97 -24.80
CA SER A 41 -7.80 17.19 -24.48
C SER A 41 -8.15 17.11 -23.00
N HIS A 42 -7.23 17.43 -22.09
CA HIS A 42 -7.38 17.30 -20.63
C HIS A 42 -7.05 18.60 -19.88
N ALA A 43 -6.71 19.67 -20.61
CA ALA A 43 -6.34 20.96 -20.03
C ALA A 43 -7.52 21.61 -19.29
N ASP A 44 -8.73 21.49 -19.83
CA ASP A 44 -9.95 22.01 -19.21
C ASP A 44 -10.35 21.21 -17.96
N ASP A 45 -10.21 19.89 -17.99
CA ASP A 45 -10.43 19.01 -16.83
C ASP A 45 -9.49 19.38 -15.67
N TRP A 46 -8.23 19.73 -16.00
CA TRP A 46 -7.22 20.15 -15.03
C TRP A 46 -7.50 21.51 -14.38
N LEU A 47 -8.01 22.48 -15.15
CA LEU A 47 -8.34 23.82 -14.67
C LEU A 47 -9.65 23.84 -13.84
N LEU A 48 -10.54 22.87 -14.06
CA LEU A 48 -11.84 22.77 -13.41
C LEU A 48 -11.86 21.81 -12.21
N ALA A 49 -10.87 20.94 -12.07
CA ALA A 49 -10.79 19.97 -10.98
C ALA A 49 -10.46 20.66 -9.63
N ARG A 50 -11.49 21.16 -8.95
CA ARG A 50 -11.42 21.59 -7.55
C ARG A 50 -11.24 20.41 -6.58
N ASP A 51 -11.62 19.20 -6.99
CA ASP A 51 -11.49 17.96 -6.22
C ASP A 51 -10.73 16.90 -7.04
N TRP A 52 -9.42 16.84 -6.83
CA TRP A 52 -8.52 15.88 -7.49
C TRP A 52 -8.85 14.42 -7.17
N MET A 53 -9.57 14.13 -6.09
CA MET A 53 -9.91 12.77 -5.64
C MET A 53 -10.91 12.03 -6.55
N HIS A 54 -11.61 12.73 -7.47
CA HIS A 54 -12.68 12.16 -8.29
C HIS A 54 -12.27 11.89 -9.76
N TYR A 55 -11.13 12.41 -10.22
CA TYR A 55 -10.63 12.13 -11.57
C TYR A 55 -9.63 10.98 -11.53
N SER A 56 -9.79 9.99 -12.42
CA SER A 56 -8.86 8.87 -12.55
C SER A 56 -7.53 9.37 -13.11
N PHE A 57 -6.54 9.53 -12.23
CA PHE A 57 -5.15 9.85 -12.61
C PHE A 57 -4.49 8.78 -13.47
N ASP A 58 -5.15 7.64 -13.67
CA ASP A 58 -4.58 6.46 -14.29
C ASP A 58 -4.19 6.70 -15.75
N SER A 59 -4.94 7.57 -16.44
CA SER A 59 -4.72 7.96 -17.85
C SER A 59 -3.90 9.24 -18.03
N VAL A 60 -3.54 9.93 -16.94
CA VAL A 60 -2.78 11.18 -17.01
C VAL A 60 -1.30 10.85 -17.25
N ALA A 61 -0.75 11.36 -18.34
CA ALA A 61 0.69 11.30 -18.56
C ALA A 61 1.42 12.30 -17.66
N TRP A 62 2.58 11.90 -17.15
CA TRP A 62 3.41 12.73 -16.27
C TRP A 62 4.75 13.04 -16.90
N ARG A 63 5.33 14.18 -16.55
CA ARG A 63 6.64 14.65 -17.00
C ARG A 63 7.54 14.86 -15.80
N ILE A 64 8.79 14.41 -15.90
CA ILE A 64 9.83 14.78 -14.94
C ILE A 64 10.32 16.20 -15.28
N ARG A 65 10.33 17.10 -14.30
CA ARG A 65 10.78 18.49 -14.48
C ARG A 65 12.30 18.63 -14.53
N TRP A 66 13.01 17.69 -13.94
CA TRP A 66 14.47 17.70 -13.85
C TRP A 66 15.13 17.37 -15.19
N ALA A 67 16.29 17.97 -15.45
CA ALA A 67 17.08 17.60 -16.61
C ALA A 67 17.61 16.15 -16.45
N PRO A 68 17.84 15.39 -17.53
CA PRO A 68 18.30 14.00 -17.41
C PRO A 68 19.55 13.81 -16.56
N ARG A 69 20.49 14.77 -16.61
CA ARG A 69 21.71 14.75 -15.77
C ARG A 69 21.39 14.91 -14.28
N ASP A 70 20.41 15.74 -13.96
CA ASP A 70 19.95 15.93 -12.58
C ASP A 70 19.23 14.69 -12.08
N CYS A 71 18.44 14.02 -12.92
CA CYS A 71 17.83 12.73 -12.59
C CYS A 71 18.88 11.67 -12.24
N SER A 72 19.91 11.50 -13.07
CA SER A 72 21.00 10.54 -12.80
C SER A 72 21.73 10.88 -11.51
N ARG A 73 22.07 12.16 -11.29
CA ARG A 73 22.73 12.60 -10.07
C ARG A 73 21.86 12.34 -8.83
N GLN A 74 20.57 12.64 -8.89
CA GLN A 74 19.65 12.40 -7.78
C GLN A 74 19.44 10.91 -7.53
N HIS A 75 19.38 10.10 -8.58
CA HIS A 75 19.36 8.64 -8.45
C HIS A 75 20.61 8.13 -7.71
N ASP A 76 21.80 8.59 -8.07
CA ASP A 76 23.04 8.20 -7.41
C ASP A 76 23.07 8.63 -5.93
N VAL A 77 22.56 9.84 -5.62
CA VAL A 77 22.43 10.35 -4.24
C VAL A 77 21.46 9.48 -3.43
N VAL A 78 20.28 9.17 -3.98
CA VAL A 78 19.28 8.32 -3.32
C VAL A 78 19.82 6.91 -3.11
N LYS A 79 20.52 6.36 -4.11
CA LYS A 79 21.15 5.04 -4.00
C LYS A 79 22.25 5.00 -2.94
N ALA A 80 23.06 6.06 -2.85
CA ALA A 80 24.06 6.20 -1.80
C ALA A 80 23.41 6.31 -0.41
N LEU A 81 22.32 7.07 -0.30
CA LEU A 81 21.54 7.19 0.93
C LEU A 81 20.97 5.84 1.38
N PHE A 82 20.34 5.08 0.47
CA PHE A 82 19.77 3.76 0.78
C PHE A 82 20.84 2.72 1.13
N LYS A 83 22.07 2.88 0.64
CA LYS A 83 23.15 1.94 0.92
C LYS A 83 23.56 1.93 2.40
N ASP A 84 23.57 3.09 3.06
CA ASP A 84 23.97 3.19 4.46
C ASP A 84 23.12 4.25 5.18
N ILE A 85 21.85 3.90 5.39
CA ILE A 85 20.96 4.71 6.22
C ILE A 85 21.49 4.66 7.66
N GLU A 86 21.87 5.81 8.19
CA GLU A 86 22.23 5.93 9.60
C GLU A 86 20.98 5.71 10.46
N PRO A 87 20.95 4.71 11.37
CA PRO A 87 19.77 4.35 12.16
C PRO A 87 19.60 5.33 13.33
N THR A 88 19.42 6.61 13.02
CA THR A 88 18.98 7.60 14.00
C THR A 88 17.53 7.33 14.39
N GLU A 89 17.13 7.77 15.58
CA GLU A 89 15.75 7.60 16.06
C GLU A 89 14.73 8.16 15.05
N ASP A 90 14.98 9.37 14.54
CA ASP A 90 14.13 10.03 13.54
C ASP A 90 14.04 9.22 12.24
N ALA A 91 15.16 8.69 11.75
CA ALA A 91 15.18 7.89 10.52
C ALA A 91 14.40 6.58 10.72
N MET A 92 14.60 5.91 11.85
CA MET A 92 13.90 4.67 12.18
C MET A 92 12.39 4.88 12.32
N GLN A 93 11.98 5.98 12.94
CA GLN A 93 10.57 6.32 13.10
C GLN A 93 9.92 6.67 11.75
N ALA A 94 10.64 7.38 10.87
CA ALA A 94 10.16 7.66 9.51
C ALA A 94 10.02 6.39 8.67
N LEU A 95 10.98 5.48 8.75
CA LEU A 95 10.92 4.17 8.08
C LEU A 95 9.77 3.31 8.62
N LEU A 96 9.53 3.32 9.93
CA LEU A 96 8.40 2.62 10.52
C LEU A 96 7.07 3.18 10.01
N ALA A 97 6.89 4.50 10.04
CA ALA A 97 5.66 5.13 9.56
C ALA A 97 5.41 4.79 8.08
N LEU A 98 6.48 4.76 7.26
CA LEU A 98 6.38 4.34 5.86
C LEU A 98 6.01 2.85 5.74
N TRP A 99 6.59 1.97 6.56
CA TRP A 99 6.22 0.56 6.57
C TRP A 99 4.75 0.37 6.96
N GLU A 100 4.28 1.04 7.99
CA GLU A 100 2.89 0.99 8.44
C GLU A 100 1.92 1.44 7.33
N ASP A 101 2.23 2.56 6.66
CA ASP A 101 1.43 3.07 5.54
C ASP A 101 1.40 2.10 4.36
N LEU A 102 2.56 1.53 3.99
CA LEU A 102 2.64 0.55 2.92
C LEU A 102 1.93 -0.75 3.29
N ALA A 103 2.13 -1.27 4.51
CA ALA A 103 1.49 -2.49 5.00
C ALA A 103 -0.04 -2.36 5.01
N LEU A 104 -0.56 -1.19 5.40
CA LEU A 104 -1.98 -0.89 5.32
C LEU A 104 -2.47 -0.87 3.86
N ALA A 105 -1.73 -0.23 2.96
CA ALA A 105 -2.08 -0.21 1.54
C ALA A 105 -2.08 -1.64 0.94
N GLU A 106 -1.13 -2.50 1.31
CA GLU A 106 -1.09 -3.90 0.89
C GLU A 106 -2.29 -4.70 1.42
N ALA A 107 -2.68 -4.49 2.69
CA ALA A 107 -3.85 -5.13 3.28
C ALA A 107 -5.16 -4.66 2.59
N ILE A 108 -5.27 -3.37 2.27
CA ILE A 108 -6.42 -2.81 1.54
C ILE A 108 -6.48 -3.38 0.13
N GLN A 109 -5.37 -3.45 -0.60
CA GLN A 109 -5.33 -4.02 -1.95
C GLN A 109 -5.82 -5.47 -1.94
N TYR A 110 -5.35 -6.28 -0.98
CA TYR A 110 -5.82 -7.65 -0.84
C TYR A 110 -7.33 -7.72 -0.54
N ALA A 111 -7.85 -6.87 0.35
CA ALA A 111 -9.27 -6.81 0.64
C ALA A 111 -10.11 -6.42 -0.60
N GLN A 112 -9.66 -5.43 -1.38
CA GLN A 112 -10.29 -5.02 -2.63
C GLN A 112 -10.36 -6.18 -3.61
N TRP A 113 -9.25 -6.88 -3.82
CA TRP A 113 -9.20 -8.06 -4.69
C TRP A 113 -10.10 -9.19 -4.19
N ALA A 114 -10.08 -9.49 -2.89
CA ALA A 114 -10.88 -10.58 -2.31
C ALA A 114 -12.38 -10.33 -2.47
N LEU A 115 -12.82 -9.07 -2.27
CA LEU A 115 -14.17 -8.61 -2.55
C LEU A 115 -14.50 -8.74 -4.04
N ALA A 116 -13.66 -8.18 -4.92
CA ALA A 116 -13.85 -8.21 -6.36
C ALA A 116 -13.99 -9.65 -6.90
N LYS A 117 -13.06 -10.51 -6.52
CA LYS A 117 -13.00 -11.93 -6.93
C LYS A 117 -14.23 -12.72 -6.49
N SER A 118 -14.87 -12.29 -5.40
CA SER A 118 -16.08 -12.89 -4.85
C SER A 118 -17.36 -12.20 -5.34
N GLY A 119 -17.28 -11.25 -6.28
CA GLY A 119 -18.42 -10.54 -6.85
C GLY A 119 -19.00 -9.43 -5.96
N TYR A 120 -18.30 -9.02 -4.91
CA TYR A 120 -18.70 -7.91 -4.03
C TYR A 120 -18.05 -6.59 -4.47
N ASN A 121 -18.57 -5.48 -3.95
CA ASN A 121 -18.04 -4.16 -4.23
C ASN A 121 -16.64 -3.98 -3.58
N PRO A 122 -15.57 -3.79 -4.36
CA PRO A 122 -14.21 -3.62 -3.83
C PRO A 122 -14.05 -2.36 -2.97
N ALA A 123 -14.87 -1.33 -3.20
CA ALA A 123 -14.81 -0.08 -2.45
C ALA A 123 -15.10 -0.27 -0.96
N TRP A 124 -15.74 -1.37 -0.54
CA TRP A 124 -15.96 -1.67 0.87
C TRP A 124 -14.67 -1.92 1.67
N ALA A 125 -13.55 -2.18 1.00
CA ALA A 125 -12.25 -2.29 1.66
C ALA A 125 -11.86 -1.00 2.42
N SER A 126 -12.25 0.18 1.93
CA SER A 126 -11.95 1.45 2.60
C SER A 126 -12.69 1.60 3.94
N LEU A 127 -13.90 1.05 4.05
CA LEU A 127 -14.67 1.02 5.29
C LEU A 127 -13.97 0.17 6.38
N ALA A 128 -13.15 -0.80 5.96
CA ALA A 128 -12.40 -1.67 6.87
C ALA A 128 -11.00 -1.11 7.23
N ALA A 129 -10.58 0.03 6.67
CA ALA A 129 -9.20 0.53 6.80
C ALA A 129 -8.74 0.69 8.26
N ASP A 130 -9.60 1.20 9.14
CA ASP A 130 -9.25 1.35 10.56
C ASP A 130 -9.12 0.01 11.29
N GLY A 131 -9.96 -0.97 10.92
CA GLY A 131 -9.86 -2.35 11.43
C GLY A 131 -8.59 -3.04 10.97
N LEU A 132 -8.23 -2.88 9.68
CA LEU A 132 -6.99 -3.39 9.10
C LEU A 132 -5.77 -2.75 9.77
N ARG A 133 -5.75 -1.43 9.96
CA ARG A 133 -4.66 -0.71 10.64
C ARG A 133 -4.45 -1.23 12.07
N LYS A 134 -5.53 -1.43 12.82
CA LYS A 134 -5.45 -2.00 14.18
C LYS A 134 -4.95 -3.44 14.18
N ALA A 135 -5.35 -4.25 13.20
CA ALA A 135 -4.85 -5.62 13.07
C ALA A 135 -3.34 -5.64 12.74
N LEU A 136 -2.88 -4.73 11.87
CA LEU A 136 -1.47 -4.63 11.48
C LEU A 136 -0.52 -4.21 12.60
N ALA A 137 -1.04 -3.60 13.68
CA ALA A 137 -0.23 -3.27 14.86
C ALA A 137 0.30 -4.52 15.58
N GLU A 138 -0.37 -5.66 15.43
CA GLU A 138 -0.06 -6.91 16.14
C GLU A 138 0.24 -8.07 15.18
N HIS A 139 -0.24 -8.00 13.94
CA HIS A 139 -0.19 -9.08 12.96
C HIS A 139 0.48 -8.62 11.67
N SER A 140 1.22 -9.51 11.01
CA SER A 140 1.84 -9.20 9.72
C SER A 140 0.82 -9.08 8.59
N VAL A 141 1.20 -8.47 7.46
CA VAL A 141 0.33 -8.36 6.27
C VAL A 141 -0.20 -9.73 5.85
N SER A 142 0.65 -10.76 5.82
CA SER A 142 0.24 -12.13 5.47
C SER A 142 -0.80 -12.72 6.43
N GLN A 143 -0.73 -12.40 7.72
CA GLN A 143 -1.72 -12.81 8.71
C GLN A 143 -3.02 -11.99 8.60
N VAL A 144 -2.92 -10.70 8.29
CA VAL A 144 -4.08 -9.85 8.03
C VAL A 144 -4.84 -10.27 6.76
N MET A 145 -4.15 -10.80 5.75
CA MET A 145 -4.80 -11.45 4.61
C MET A 145 -5.67 -12.65 5.04
N TYR A 146 -5.20 -13.44 6.01
CA TYR A 146 -6.00 -14.53 6.59
C TYR A 146 -7.22 -14.02 7.33
N LEU A 147 -7.06 -13.00 8.18
CA LEU A 147 -8.18 -12.37 8.89
C LEU A 147 -9.23 -11.80 7.92
N THR A 148 -8.76 -11.20 6.83
CA THR A 148 -9.63 -10.70 5.76
C THR A 148 -10.39 -11.84 5.08
N HIS A 149 -9.74 -12.99 4.86
CA HIS A 149 -10.41 -14.18 4.33
C HIS A 149 -11.52 -14.70 5.28
N LEU A 150 -11.29 -14.70 6.60
CA LEU A 150 -12.34 -15.03 7.58
C LEU A 150 -13.49 -14.03 7.54
N ALA A 151 -13.20 -12.73 7.43
CA ALA A 151 -14.21 -11.70 7.27
C ALA A 151 -15.05 -11.89 6.00
N MET A 152 -14.45 -12.30 4.89
CA MET A 152 -15.16 -12.66 3.65
C MET A 152 -16.12 -13.84 3.84
N ARG A 153 -15.73 -14.86 4.60
CA ARG A 153 -16.62 -16.00 4.91
C ARG A 153 -17.82 -15.58 5.76
N SER A 154 -17.60 -14.71 6.74
CA SER A 154 -18.67 -14.11 7.53
C SER A 154 -19.63 -13.30 6.65
N LEU A 155 -19.08 -12.44 5.79
CA LEU A 155 -19.85 -11.64 4.82
C LEU A 155 -20.72 -12.51 3.91
N ALA A 156 -20.15 -13.57 3.34
CA ALA A 156 -20.87 -14.50 2.47
C ALA A 156 -22.02 -15.20 3.20
N THR A 157 -21.78 -15.60 4.46
CA THR A 157 -22.78 -16.24 5.31
C THR A 157 -23.95 -15.29 5.59
N THR A 158 -23.66 -14.03 5.97
CA THR A 158 -24.68 -13.01 6.20
C THR A 158 -25.47 -12.69 4.93
N HIS A 159 -24.81 -12.63 3.78
CA HIS A 159 -25.48 -12.40 2.50
C HIS A 159 -26.48 -13.53 2.18
N GLN A 160 -26.08 -14.80 2.40
CA GLN A 160 -26.94 -15.95 2.14
C GLN A 160 -28.13 -16.06 3.11
N GLN A 161 -27.93 -15.70 4.39
CA GLN A 161 -28.99 -15.71 5.40
C GLN A 161 -30.05 -14.62 5.16
N GLY A 162 -29.70 -13.55 4.46
CA GLY A 162 -30.60 -12.43 4.18
C GLY A 162 -30.86 -11.56 5.40
N GLY A 163 -31.94 -10.76 5.35
CA GLY A 163 -32.33 -9.85 6.44
C GLY A 163 -31.78 -8.43 6.30
N THR A 164 -31.94 -7.61 7.35
CA THR A 164 -31.56 -6.18 7.33
C THR A 164 -30.06 -5.97 7.11
N GLU A 165 -29.21 -6.83 7.68
CA GLU A 165 -27.76 -6.77 7.53
C GLU A 165 -27.30 -7.06 6.09
N ALA A 166 -28.07 -7.84 5.33
CA ALA A 166 -27.80 -8.09 3.91
C ALA A 166 -27.97 -6.84 3.03
N THR A 167 -28.60 -5.77 3.54
CA THR A 167 -28.65 -4.46 2.87
C THR A 167 -27.42 -3.58 3.15
N ARG A 168 -26.57 -3.98 4.11
CA ARG A 168 -25.41 -3.21 4.60
C ARG A 168 -24.12 -4.04 4.61
N LEU A 169 -23.96 -4.89 3.60
CA LEU A 169 -22.85 -5.84 3.47
C LEU A 169 -21.45 -5.20 3.61
N GLY A 170 -21.25 -3.95 3.15
CA GLY A 170 -19.99 -3.24 3.36
C GLY A 170 -19.65 -3.01 4.84
N ASN A 171 -20.64 -2.65 5.67
CA ASN A 171 -20.44 -2.49 7.12
C ASN A 171 -20.24 -3.85 7.80
N VAL A 172 -20.97 -4.88 7.36
CA VAL A 172 -20.78 -6.25 7.86
C VAL A 172 -19.34 -6.71 7.66
N PHE A 173 -18.79 -6.46 6.46
CA PHE A 173 -17.39 -6.77 6.16
C PHE A 173 -16.42 -6.01 7.08
N ALA A 174 -16.57 -4.69 7.20
CA ALA A 174 -15.70 -3.86 8.04
C ALA A 174 -15.76 -4.25 9.53
N CYS A 175 -16.95 -4.52 10.05
CA CYS A 175 -17.17 -5.02 11.40
C CYS A 175 -16.51 -6.41 11.59
N ALA A 176 -16.64 -7.31 10.63
CA ALA A 176 -16.03 -8.64 10.69
C ALA A 176 -14.50 -8.56 10.71
N VAL A 177 -13.88 -7.74 9.85
CA VAL A 177 -12.43 -7.51 9.86
C VAL A 177 -11.97 -7.03 11.25
N THR A 178 -12.67 -6.03 11.80
CA THR A 178 -12.35 -5.48 13.12
C THR A 178 -12.51 -6.54 14.22
N SER A 179 -13.60 -7.30 14.20
CA SER A 179 -13.90 -8.32 15.20
C SER A 179 -12.89 -9.45 15.16
N PHE A 180 -12.55 -9.98 13.98
CA PHE A 180 -11.56 -11.05 13.86
C PHE A 180 -10.16 -10.58 14.25
N GLY A 181 -9.75 -9.36 13.88
CA GLY A 181 -8.48 -8.79 14.33
C GLY A 181 -8.39 -8.65 15.85
N GLN A 182 -9.43 -8.10 16.49
CA GLN A 182 -9.47 -7.98 17.95
C GLN A 182 -9.45 -9.33 18.65
N ARG A 183 -10.26 -10.30 18.18
CA ARG A 183 -10.30 -11.65 18.76
C ARG A 183 -8.98 -12.37 18.60
N ALA A 184 -8.33 -12.26 17.44
CA ALA A 184 -7.01 -12.83 17.22
C ALA A 184 -5.98 -12.34 18.24
N THR A 185 -6.00 -11.04 18.57
CA THR A 185 -5.11 -10.46 19.59
C THR A 185 -5.51 -10.87 21.01
N VAL A 186 -6.78 -10.70 21.39
CA VAL A 186 -7.26 -10.96 22.76
C VAL A 186 -7.20 -12.44 23.13
N GLU A 187 -7.51 -13.31 22.18
CA GLU A 187 -7.52 -14.77 22.36
C GLU A 187 -6.17 -15.41 21.97
N CYS A 188 -5.14 -14.61 21.64
CA CYS A 188 -3.80 -15.06 21.26
C CYS A 188 -3.79 -16.15 20.16
N TRP A 189 -4.54 -15.94 19.08
CA TRP A 189 -4.62 -16.92 17.99
C TRP A 189 -3.27 -17.15 17.34
N THR A 190 -2.91 -18.42 17.11
CA THR A 190 -1.76 -18.77 16.26
C THR A 190 -2.17 -18.73 14.80
N ILE A 191 -1.96 -17.60 14.14
CA ILE A 191 -2.34 -17.40 12.74
C ILE A 191 -1.16 -17.70 11.84
N ARG A 192 -1.33 -18.66 10.92
CA ARG A 192 -0.38 -18.86 9.81
C ARG A 192 -0.63 -17.78 8.75
N GLY A 193 0.44 -17.11 8.34
CA GLY A 193 0.38 -16.16 7.23
C GLY A 193 -0.10 -16.81 5.94
N MET A 194 -0.91 -16.10 5.16
CA MET A 194 -1.27 -16.51 3.82
C MET A 194 -0.21 -16.08 2.81
N THR A 195 0.01 -16.93 1.81
CA THR A 195 0.80 -16.55 0.64
C THR A 195 0.01 -15.56 -0.21
N ARG A 196 0.73 -14.57 -0.75
CA ARG A 196 0.15 -13.56 -1.62
C ARG A 196 -0.35 -14.20 -2.92
N PRO A 197 -1.56 -13.87 -3.40
CA PRO A 197 -2.05 -14.37 -4.69
C PRO A 197 -1.15 -13.91 -5.85
N ALA A 198 -0.90 -14.78 -6.83
CA ALA A 198 -0.08 -14.45 -8.01
C ALA A 198 -0.67 -13.31 -8.86
N GLU A 199 -1.99 -13.12 -8.79
CA GLU A 199 -2.74 -12.03 -9.45
C GLU A 199 -2.48 -10.65 -8.82
N LEU A 200 -1.89 -10.62 -7.61
CA LEU A 200 -1.56 -9.41 -6.88
C LEU A 200 -0.04 -9.32 -6.68
N PRO A 201 0.73 -8.85 -7.68
CA PRO A 201 2.15 -8.62 -7.49
C PRO A 201 2.39 -7.52 -6.44
N MET A 202 3.55 -7.56 -5.78
CA MET A 202 3.99 -6.47 -4.92
C MET A 202 4.26 -5.22 -5.78
N SER A 203 3.89 -4.06 -5.25
CA SER A 203 4.10 -2.80 -5.96
C SER A 203 5.57 -2.42 -6.08
N THR A 204 5.92 -1.57 -7.05
CA THR A 204 7.29 -1.08 -7.21
C THR A 204 7.77 -0.36 -5.95
N LEU A 205 6.92 0.47 -5.31
CA LEU A 205 7.29 1.14 -4.07
C LEU A 205 7.52 0.17 -2.90
N ALA A 206 6.65 -0.81 -2.71
CA ALA A 206 6.85 -1.82 -1.67
C ALA A 206 8.12 -2.65 -1.94
N THR A 207 8.41 -2.96 -3.21
CA THR A 207 9.64 -3.67 -3.62
C THR A 207 10.90 -2.87 -3.27
N ILE A 208 10.93 -1.58 -3.63
CA ILE A 208 12.05 -0.69 -3.30
C ILE A 208 12.20 -0.58 -1.78
N PHE A 209 11.11 -0.39 -1.05
CA PHE A 209 11.14 -0.29 0.41
C PHE A 209 11.69 -1.56 1.06
N ALA A 210 11.16 -2.72 0.68
CA ALA A 210 11.50 -4.01 1.27
C ALA A 210 12.94 -4.44 0.95
N HIS A 211 13.38 -4.26 -0.30
CA HIS A 211 14.67 -4.80 -0.76
C HIS A 211 15.80 -3.78 -0.78
N GLU A 212 15.54 -2.54 -1.21
CA GLU A 212 16.59 -1.55 -1.41
C GLU A 212 16.80 -0.69 -0.16
N VAL A 213 15.71 -0.26 0.49
CA VAL A 213 15.75 0.68 1.62
C VAL A 213 15.99 -0.04 2.95
N THR A 214 15.19 -1.06 3.25
CA THR A 214 15.17 -1.67 4.60
C THR A 214 15.78 -3.06 4.66
N ARG A 215 15.83 -3.78 3.53
CA ARG A 215 16.29 -5.18 3.43
C ARG A 215 15.52 -6.12 4.36
N LEU A 216 14.24 -5.83 4.53
CA LEU A 216 13.30 -6.74 5.15
C LEU A 216 13.05 -7.96 4.25
N ASP A 217 13.13 -7.80 2.93
CA ASP A 217 12.84 -8.86 1.96
C ASP A 217 11.47 -9.52 2.27
N ASP A 218 11.43 -10.83 2.49
CA ASP A 218 10.20 -11.57 2.83
C ASP A 218 9.62 -11.18 4.21
N GLU A 219 10.44 -10.64 5.12
CA GLU A 219 9.99 -10.16 6.43
C GLU A 219 9.04 -8.97 6.31
N TYR A 220 9.08 -8.24 5.19
CA TYR A 220 8.18 -7.13 4.90
C TYR A 220 6.69 -7.53 4.99
N LEU A 221 6.36 -8.75 4.56
CA LEU A 221 4.99 -9.28 4.59
C LEU A 221 4.72 -10.23 5.76
N THR A 222 5.77 -10.81 6.34
CA THR A 222 5.66 -11.90 7.32
C THR A 222 5.87 -11.46 8.77
N LEU A 223 6.48 -10.30 9.00
CA LEU A 223 6.55 -9.66 10.31
C LEU A 223 5.58 -8.46 10.39
N PRO A 224 5.04 -8.16 11.59
CA PRO A 224 4.32 -6.92 11.82
C PRO A 224 5.28 -5.72 11.76
N PRO A 225 4.83 -4.56 11.24
CA PRO A 225 5.60 -3.33 11.29
C PRO A 225 6.05 -3.01 12.72
N SER A 226 7.37 -2.97 12.94
CA SER A 226 7.93 -2.69 14.26
C SER A 226 9.36 -2.16 14.18
N LEU A 227 9.74 -1.29 15.13
CA LEU A 227 11.11 -0.79 15.24
C LEU A 227 12.12 -1.92 15.44
N ALA A 228 11.73 -2.96 16.19
CA ALA A 228 12.59 -4.11 16.45
C ALA A 228 12.97 -4.86 15.16
N ALA A 229 11.98 -5.15 14.31
CA ALA A 229 12.22 -5.82 13.03
C ALA A 229 13.05 -4.94 12.07
N LEU A 230 12.75 -3.64 11.98
CA LEU A 230 13.54 -2.71 11.16
C LEU A 230 14.99 -2.63 11.62
N SER A 231 15.21 -2.48 12.93
CA SER A 231 16.55 -2.39 13.51
C SER A 231 17.35 -3.67 13.26
N ALA A 232 16.72 -4.84 13.42
CA ALA A 232 17.34 -6.13 13.10
C ALA A 232 17.72 -6.23 11.61
N ALA A 233 16.83 -5.84 10.69
CA ALA A 233 17.08 -5.88 9.26
C ALA A 233 18.24 -4.96 8.84
N ILE A 234 18.23 -3.71 9.29
CA ILE A 234 19.28 -2.72 8.98
C ILE A 234 20.62 -3.12 9.61
N THR A 235 20.62 -3.69 10.82
CA THR A 235 21.86 -4.12 11.50
C THR A 235 22.47 -5.36 10.83
N ARG A 236 21.66 -6.35 10.44
CA ARG A 236 22.15 -7.55 9.71
C ARG A 236 22.92 -7.17 8.46
N HIS A 237 22.51 -6.11 7.78
CA HIS A 237 23.20 -5.62 6.61
C HIS A 237 24.62 -5.12 6.93
N ARG A 238 24.80 -4.38 8.04
CA ARG A 238 26.09 -3.80 8.43
C ARG A 238 27.13 -4.84 8.81
N THR A 239 26.73 -6.00 9.32
CA THR A 239 27.66 -7.07 9.72
C THR A 239 28.16 -7.93 8.56
N LEU A 240 27.56 -7.80 7.37
CA LEU A 240 27.91 -8.58 6.18
C LEU A 240 28.87 -7.84 5.21
N HIS A 241 29.35 -6.65 5.61
CA HIS A 241 30.36 -5.86 4.89
C HIS A 241 31.51 -5.49 5.82
#